data_AF-X0YJ14-F1
#
_entry.id   AF-X0YJ14-F1
#
_cell.length_a   1.000
_cell.length_b   1.000
_cell.length_c   1.000
_cell.angle_alpha   90.00
_cell.angle_beta   90.00
_cell.angle_gamma   90.00
#
_symmetry.space_group_name_H-M   'P 1'
#
loop_
_entity.id
_entity.type
_entity.pdbx_description
1 polymer ?
#
loop_
_entity_poly.entity_id
_entity_poly.type
_entity_poly.pdbx_seq_one_letter_code
_entity_poly.pdbx_strand_id
1 'polypeptide(L)' 'MNLDRLVDLDFADKRVTVVGLGLEGVDTVRYLASRGAEVTVSD' A
#
# COMPACT_ATOMS: atom_id res chain seq x y z
N MET A 1 17.72 -0.11 7.73
CA MET A 1 16.46 0.63 7.46
C MET A 1 15.67 0.61 8.76
N ASN A 2 15.38 1.78 9.34
CA ASN A 2 14.59 1.84 10.58
C ASN A 2 13.10 1.75 10.17
N LEU A 3 12.44 0.62 10.49
CA LEU A 3 11.03 0.37 10.15
C LEU A 3 10.06 1.13 11.07
N ASP A 4 10.54 1.68 12.19
CA ASP A 4 9.70 2.36 13.18
C ASP A 4 9.05 3.64 12.63
N ARG A 5 9.56 4.17 11.50
CA ARG A 5 8.97 5.32 10.81
C ARG A 5 7.81 4.98 9.87
N LEU A 6 7.57 3.69 9.59
CA LEU A 6 6.53 3.27 8.65
C LEU A 6 5.13 3.28 9.29
N VAL A 7 5.03 3.16 10.62
CA VAL A 7 3.75 3.12 11.35
C VAL A 7 3.01 4.45 11.32
N ASP A 8 3.73 5.56 11.18
CA ASP A 8 3.18 6.92 11.12
C ASP A 8 2.87 7.38 9.69
N LEU A 9 3.01 6.51 8.69
CA LEU A 9 2.70 6.90 7.31
C LEU A 9 1.20 7.10 7.11
N ASP A 10 0.84 8.33 6.75
CA ASP A 10 -0.47 8.67 6.22
C ASP A 10 -0.52 8.38 4.71
N PHE A 11 -1.44 7.49 4.34
CA PHE A 11 -1.65 7.03 2.97
C PHE A 11 -2.80 7.76 2.27
N ALA A 12 -3.51 8.67 2.94
CA ALA A 12 -4.56 9.45 2.33
C ALA A 12 -4.00 10.27 1.15
N ASP A 13 -4.70 10.20 0.01
CA ASP A 13 -4.38 10.88 -1.24
C ASP A 13 -2.98 10.55 -1.81
N LYS A 14 -2.36 9.45 -1.36
CA LYS A 14 -1.08 8.98 -1.90
C LYS A 14 -1.31 8.04 -3.07
N ARG A 15 -0.51 8.22 -4.11
CA ARG A 15 -0.43 7.29 -5.24
C ARG A 15 0.56 6.19 -4.93
N VAL A 16 0.10 4.95 -4.92
CA VAL A 16 0.92 3.78 -4.59
C VAL A 16 0.77 2.73 -5.69
N THR A 17 1.90 2.24 -6.19
CA THR A 17 1.91 1.09 -7.11
C THR A 17 2.26 -0.18 -6.33
N VAL A 18 1.36 -1.15 -6.34
CA VAL A 18 1.63 -2.50 -5.85
C VAL A 18 2.09 -3.34 -7.04
N VAL A 19 3.25 -3.97 -6.91
CA VAL A 19 3.81 -4.88 -7.93
C VAL A 19 3.63 -6.32 -7.47
N GLY A 20 2.88 -7.10 -8.24
CA GLY A 20 2.55 -8.51 -7.94
C GLY A 20 1.24 -8.69 -7.15
N LEU A 21 0.38 -9.61 -7.60
CA LEU A 21 -0.89 -9.97 -6.94
C LEU A 21 -0.91 -11.38 -6.34
N GLY A 22 0.22 -11.79 -5.73
CA GLY A 22 0.21 -12.90 -4.78
C GLY A 22 -0.74 -12.66 -3.60
N LEU A 23 -0.83 -13.63 -2.69
CA LEU A 23 -1.71 -13.56 -1.51
C LEU A 23 -1.48 -12.25 -0.72
N GLU A 24 -0.20 -11.91 -0.52
CA GLU A 24 0.25 -10.71 0.17
C GLU A 24 -0.02 -9.44 -0.64
N GLY A 25 0.04 -9.51 -1.96
CA GLY A 25 -0.22 -8.37 -2.86
C GLY A 25 -1.67 -7.92 -2.77
N VAL A 26 -2.61 -8.87 -2.77
CA VAL A 26 -4.05 -8.59 -2.59
C VAL A 26 -4.32 -7.95 -1.24
N ASP A 27 -3.74 -8.47 -0.16
CA ASP A 27 -3.91 -7.91 1.18
C ASP A 27 -3.27 -6.51 1.30
N THR A 28 -2.15 -6.29 0.62
CA THR A 28 -1.48 -4.98 0.55
C THR A 28 -2.36 -3.95 -0.16
N VAL A 29 -2.98 -4.31 -1.30
CA VAL A 29 -3.92 -3.43 -2.01
C VAL A 29 -5.09 -3.06 -1.12
N ARG A 30 -5.70 -4.05 -0.44
CA ARG A 30 -6.83 -3.82 0.47
C ARG A 30 -6.45 -2.89 1.62
N TYR A 31 -5.30 -3.14 2.23
CA TYR A 31 -4.77 -2.32 3.31
C TYR A 31 -4.60 -0.86 2.88
N LEU A 32 -3.91 -0.63 1.76
CA LEU A 32 -3.63 0.72 1.25
C LEU A 32 -4.89 1.46 0.81
N ALA A 33 -5.78 0.80 0.06
CA ALA A 33 -7.04 1.38 -0.39
C ALA A 33 -7.94 1.76 0.80
N SER A 34 -7.98 0.93 1.86
CA SER A 34 -8.75 1.24 3.07
C SER A 34 -8.24 2.47 3.84
N ARG A 35 -7.02 2.93 3.55
CA ARG A 35 -6.41 4.13 4.14
C ARG A 35 -6.43 5.34 3.19
N GLY A 36 -7.20 5.29 2.11
CA GLY A 36 -7.38 6.41 1.19
C GLY A 36 -6.26 6.58 0.17
N ALA A 37 -5.42 5.56 -0.03
CA ALA A 37 -4.46 5.58 -1.12
C ALA A 37 -5.16 5.38 -2.48
N GLU A 38 -4.67 6.07 -3.50
CA GLU A 38 -4.95 5.75 -4.90
C GLU A 38 -3.98 4.64 -5.34
N VAL A 39 -4.48 3.41 -5.36
CA VAL A 39 -3.66 2.24 -5.65
C VAL A 39 -3.72 1.89 -7.14
N THR A 40 -2.56 1.82 -7.77
CA THR A 40 -2.36 1.19 -9.08
C THR A 40 -1.74 -0.19 -8.88
N VAL A 41 -2.15 -1.16 -9.67
CA VAL A 41 -1.56 -2.50 -9.65
C VAL A 41 -0.81 -2.75 -10.95
N SER A 42 0.38 -3.32 -10.83
CA SER A 42 1.14 -3.89 -11.95
C SER A 42 1.47 -5.34 -11.61
N ASP A 43 0.96 -6.28 -12.39
CA ASP A 43 1.22 -7.71 -12.24
C ASP A 43 1.83 -8.25 -13.54
#